data_AF-A0AA38NW73-F1
#
_entry.id   AF-A0AA38NW73-F1
#
_cell.length_a   1.000
_cell.length_b   1.000
_cell.length_c   1.000
_cell.angle_alpha   90.00
_cell.angle_beta   90.00
_cell.angle_gamma   90.00
#
_symmetry.space_group_name_H-M   'P 1'
#
loop_
_entity.id
_entity.type
_entity.pdbx_description
1 polymer ?
#
loop_
_entity_poly.entity_id
_entity_poly.type
_entity_poly.pdbx_seq_one_letter_code
_entity_poly.pdbx_strand_id
1 'polypeptide(L)' 'HGQVVTYRYSNVRQPPQISFAGKIPRLSRVWDDEHPSWDPVDCANNLLEINGTAIALRYWPDVYRGR' A
#
# COMPACT_ATOMS: atom_id res chain seq x y z
N HIS A 1 14.98 -2.72 9.14
CA HIS A 1 14.17 -3.61 10.00
C HIS A 1 12.83 -3.81 9.31
N GLY A 2 12.38 -5.06 9.10
CA GLY A 2 11.09 -5.35 8.46
C GLY A 2 10.01 -5.67 9.49
N GLN A 3 8.76 -5.40 9.15
CA GLN A 3 7.58 -5.79 9.94
C GLN A 3 6.86 -6.94 9.24
N VAL A 4 6.55 -8.01 9.97
CA VAL A 4 5.74 -9.12 9.45
C VAL A 4 4.26 -8.80 9.64
N VAL A 5 3.51 -8.74 8.53
CA VAL A 5 2.06 -8.53 8.54
C VAL A 5 1.35 -9.84 8.23
N THR A 6 0.63 -10.39 9.21
CA THR A 6 -0.18 -11.60 9.03
C THR A 6 -1.63 -11.21 8.75
N TYR A 7 -2.22 -11.71 7.67
CA TYR A 7 -3.60 -11.37 7.30
C TYR A 7 -4.33 -12.52 6.61
N ARG A 8 -5.66 -12.43 6.58
CA ARG A 8 -6.52 -13.28 5.74
C ARG A 8 -6.94 -12.47 4.52
N TYR A 9 -7.05 -13.10 3.36
CA TYR A 9 -7.46 -12.41 2.13
C TYR A 9 -8.83 -11.73 2.27
N SER A 10 -9.75 -12.30 3.07
CA SER A 10 -11.05 -11.69 3.40
C SER A 10 -10.95 -10.32 4.07
N ASN A 11 -9.81 -9.99 4.68
CA ASN A 11 -9.57 -8.74 5.37
C ASN A 11 -8.94 -7.68 4.44
N VAL A 12 -8.50 -8.09 3.25
CA VAL A 12 -7.91 -7.19 2.25
C VAL A 12 -9.06 -6.51 1.52
N ARG A 13 -9.08 -5.18 1.54
CA ARG A 13 -10.05 -4.40 0.76
C ARG A 13 -9.81 -4.66 -0.73
N GLN A 14 -10.87 -4.63 -1.52
CA GLN A 14 -10.74 -4.72 -2.97
C GLN A 14 -9.78 -3.62 -3.47
N PRO A 15 -8.92 -3.94 -4.45
CA PRO A 15 -7.97 -2.96 -4.97
C PRO A 15 -8.77 -1.78 -5.56
N PRO A 16 -8.56 -0.55 -5.08
CA PRO A 16 -9.24 0.60 -5.63
C PRO A 16 -8.82 0.83 -7.07
N GLN A 17 -9.70 1.40 -7.90
CA GLN A 17 -9.26 1.98 -9.17
C GLN A 17 -8.52 3.29 -8.87
N ILE A 18 -7.20 3.24 -9.01
CA ILE A 18 -6.30 4.36 -8.75
C ILE A 18 -5.50 4.71 -10.00
N SER A 19 -5.34 6.01 -10.25
CA SER A 19 -4.50 6.54 -11.31
C SER A 19 -3.58 7.63 -10.76
N PHE A 20 -2.31 7.54 -11.15
CA PHE A 20 -1.26 8.51 -10.80
C PHE A 20 -0.84 9.38 -11.99
N ALA A 21 -1.54 9.30 -13.14
CA ALA A 21 -1.15 9.98 -14.38
C ALA A 21 -0.91 11.49 -14.23
N GLY A 22 -1.59 12.16 -13.29
CA GLY A 22 -1.38 13.57 -12.94
C GLY A 22 -0.79 13.82 -11.56
N LYS A 23 -0.36 12.78 -10.84
CA LYS A 23 0.03 12.84 -9.42
C LYS A 23 1.30 12.03 -9.13
N ILE A 24 2.33 12.18 -9.97
CA ILE A 24 3.64 11.53 -9.79
C ILE A 24 4.28 11.82 -8.42
N PRO A 25 4.22 13.06 -7.87
CA PRO A 25 4.73 13.31 -6.52
C PRO A 25 4.01 12.46 -5.46
N ARG A 26 2.70 12.24 -5.62
CA ARG A 26 1.94 11.38 -4.73
C ARG A 26 2.36 9.92 -4.86
N LEU A 27 2.61 9.45 -6.09
CA LEU A 27 3.09 8.09 -6.33
C LEU A 27 4.37 7.81 -5.52
N SER A 28 5.33 8.75 -5.51
CA SER A 28 6.57 8.60 -4.72
C SER A 28 6.35 8.45 -3.21
N ARG A 29 5.21 8.92 -2.68
CA ARG A 29 4.90 8.86 -1.25
C ARG A 29 4.23 7.56 -0.83
N VAL A 30 3.71 6.79 -1.78
CA VAL A 30 2.90 5.59 -1.52
C VAL A 30 3.45 4.34 -2.22
N TRP A 31 4.43 4.49 -3.09
CA TRP A 31 5.01 3.38 -3.86
C TRP A 31 5.91 2.47 -3.02
N ASP A 32 6.78 3.07 -2.21
CA ASP A 32 7.87 2.41 -1.50
C ASP A 32 8.00 2.98 -0.09
N ASP A 33 7.90 2.11 0.91
CA ASP A 33 7.99 2.45 2.33
C ASP A 33 9.42 2.62 2.84
N GLU A 34 10.42 2.24 2.04
CA GLU A 34 11.83 2.49 2.31
C GLU A 34 12.30 3.86 1.78
N HIS A 35 11.47 4.54 0.97
CA HIS A 35 11.84 5.82 0.37
C HIS A 35 11.65 7.00 1.35
N PRO A 36 12.52 8.02 1.36
CA PRO A 36 12.41 9.15 2.30
C PRO A 36 11.11 9.96 2.20
N SER A 37 10.42 9.88 1.06
CA SER A 37 9.13 10.55 0.86
C SER A 37 7.93 9.71 1.29
N TRP A 38 8.15 8.51 1.85
CA TRP A 38 7.07 7.64 2.30
C TRP A 38 6.13 8.35 3.25
N ASP A 39 4.84 8.30 2.93
CA ASP A 39 3.76 8.84 3.73
C ASP A 39 2.78 7.70 4.08
N PRO A 40 2.95 7.06 5.24
CA PRO A 40 2.08 5.96 5.65
C PRO A 40 0.62 6.42 5.85
N VAL A 41 0.39 7.71 6.12
CA VAL A 41 -0.94 8.26 6.36
C VAL A 41 -1.68 8.45 5.03
N ASP A 42 -1.04 8.99 3.99
CA ASP A 42 -1.64 9.05 2.65
C ASP A 42 -1.91 7.64 2.12
N CYS A 43 -0.99 6.69 2.36
CA CYS A 43 -1.16 5.31 1.92
C CYS A 43 -2.32 4.60 2.63
N ALA A 44 -2.34 4.58 3.97
CA ALA A 44 -3.37 3.88 4.75
C ALA A 44 -4.78 4.42 4.48
N ASN A 45 -4.94 5.75 4.42
CA ASN A 45 -6.24 6.38 4.26
C ASN A 45 -6.82 6.21 2.84
N ASN A 46 -5.97 6.13 1.81
CA ASN A 46 -6.43 6.22 0.42
C ASN A 46 -6.21 4.95 -0.39
N LEU A 47 -5.38 4.02 0.06
CA LEU A 47 -4.93 2.89 -0.74
C LEU A 47 -5.20 1.57 -0.02
N LEU A 48 -4.27 1.15 0.83
CA LEU A 48 -4.34 -0.13 1.52
C LEU A 48 -3.74 -0.03 2.91
N GLU A 49 -4.53 -0.45 3.88
CA GLU A 49 -4.14 -0.71 5.25
C GLU A 49 -4.58 -2.12 5.62
N ILE A 50 -3.67 -2.89 6.22
CA ILE A 50 -3.95 -4.22 6.75
C ILE A 50 -3.55 -4.23 8.21
N ASN A 51 -4.52 -4.50 9.10
CA ASN A 51 -4.32 -4.52 10.56
C ASN A 51 -3.61 -3.27 11.11
N GLY A 52 -3.98 -2.07 10.64
CA GLY A 52 -3.34 -0.81 11.07
C GLY A 52 -1.96 -0.57 10.48
N THR A 53 -1.49 -1.39 9.54
CA THR A 53 -0.22 -1.22 8.84
C THR A 53 -0.49 -0.76 7.41
N ALA A 54 0.06 0.39 7.04
CA ALA A 54 0.02 0.91 5.67
C ALA A 54 0.85 0.00 4.74
N ILE A 55 0.28 -0.40 3.61
CA ILE A 55 0.94 -1.31 2.67
C ILE A 55 1.29 -0.55 1.38
N ALA A 56 2.59 -0.32 1.17
CA ALA A 56 3.10 0.34 -0.03
C ALA A 56 2.72 -0.42 -1.31
N LEU A 57 2.54 0.32 -2.42
CA LEU A 57 2.09 -0.26 -3.69
C LEU A 57 3.02 -1.36 -4.22
N ARG A 58 4.33 -1.29 -3.94
CA ARG A 58 5.29 -2.32 -4.37
C ARG A 58 4.96 -3.72 -3.87
N TYR A 59 4.23 -3.85 -2.74
CA TYR A 59 3.83 -5.14 -2.16
C TYR A 59 2.46 -5.62 -2.62
N TRP A 60 1.71 -4.80 -3.37
CA TRP A 60 0.36 -5.17 -3.83
C TRP A 60 0.34 -6.43 -4.70
N PRO A 61 1.32 -6.68 -5.59
CA PRO A 61 1.39 -7.95 -6.29
C PRO A 61 1.39 -9.14 -5.32
N ASP A 62 2.17 -9.11 -4.25
CA ASP A 62 2.22 -10.22 -3.28
C ASP A 62 0.91 -10.35 -2.49
N VAL A 63 0.27 -9.22 -2.17
CA VAL A 63 -1.01 -9.19 -1.45
C VAL A 63 -2.15 -9.77 -2.28
N TYR A 64 -2.27 -9.37 -3.55
CA TYR A 64 -3.41 -9.75 -4.39
C TYR A 64 -3.18 -11.02 -5.21
N ARG A 65 -1.93 -11.47 -5.37
CA ARG A 65 -1.58 -12.69 -6.10
C ARG A 65 -1.72 -13.96 -5.25
N GLY A 66 -1.92 -13.85 -3.93
CA GLY A 66 -2.21 -14.99 -3.03
C GLY A 66 -3.58 -15.67 -3.26
N ARG A 67 -4.04 -15.69 -4.51
CA ARG A 67 -5.29 -16.29 -4.98
C ARG A 67 -5.03 -17.67 -5.55
#